data_AF-A0A800CGY9-F1
#
_entry.id   AF-A0A800CGY9-F1
#
_cell.length_a   1.000
_cell.length_b   1.000
_cell.length_c   1.000
_cell.angle_alpha   90.00
_cell.angle_beta   90.00
_cell.angle_gamma   90.00
#
_symmetry.space_group_name_H-M   'P 1'
#
loop_
_entity.id
_entity.type
_entity.pdbx_description
1 polymer ?
#
loop_
_entity_poly.entity_id
_entity_poly.type
_entity_poly.pdbx_seq_one_letter_code
_entity_poly.pdbx_strand_id
1 'polypeptide(L)'
;MASRVVFPFTAIVGQERMKRALILNAVSPRIGGVLIRGERGTAKSTAARALAALLPDIEVVSDCRFGCDPNRPDQWCDDCRIRHADGALGITIRRTPFVDLPVSATEDRVVGTLDIEKAIQTGEKHFEPGVLASANRGLLYVDEVN
;
A
#
# COMPACT_ATOMS: atom_id res chain seq x y z
N MET A 1 14.31 2.98 15.78
CA MET A 1 13.48 3.64 14.73
C MET A 1 12.56 4.62 15.44
N ALA A 2 12.75 5.92 15.24
CA ALA A 2 11.89 6.93 15.88
C ALA A 2 10.44 6.69 15.46
N SER A 3 9.55 6.40 16.41
CA SER A 3 8.11 6.33 16.17
C SER A 3 7.67 7.72 15.73
N ARG A 4 7.50 7.91 14.42
CA ARG A 4 7.00 9.16 13.87
C ARG A 4 5.62 9.36 14.47
N VAL A 5 5.48 10.33 15.39
CA VAL A 5 4.24 10.58 16.10
C VAL A 5 3.17 10.93 15.06
N VAL A 6 2.20 10.04 14.88
CA VAL A 6 1.08 10.26 13.96
C VAL A 6 0.05 11.11 14.67
N PHE A 7 -0.39 12.19 14.02
CA PHE A 7 -1.44 13.04 14.56
C PHE A 7 -2.77 12.25 14.66
N PRO A 8 -3.49 12.26 15.79
CA PRO A 8 -4.70 11.46 15.95
C PRO A 8 -5.80 11.86 14.95
N PHE A 9 -6.41 10.88 14.28
CA PHE A 9 -7.46 11.14 13.29
C PHE A 9 -8.69 11.86 13.89
N THR A 10 -9.04 11.53 15.14
CA THR A 10 -10.14 12.14 15.88
C THR A 10 -9.84 13.58 16.30
N ALA A 11 -8.57 13.97 16.39
CA ALA A 11 -8.15 15.32 16.74
C ALA A 11 -8.16 16.30 15.55
N ILE A 12 -8.47 15.82 14.34
CA ILE A 12 -8.56 16.67 13.15
C ILE A 12 -9.82 17.54 13.24
N VAL A 13 -9.59 18.84 13.36
CA VAL A 13 -10.63 19.86 13.48
C VAL A 13 -11.38 20.01 12.16
N GLY A 14 -12.71 19.93 12.21
CA GLY A 14 -13.58 20.07 11.05
C GLY A 14 -13.36 18.97 10.00
N GLN A 15 -13.52 19.32 8.72
CA GLN A 15 -13.33 18.39 7.59
C GLN A 15 -14.21 17.12 7.64
N GLU A 16 -15.43 17.25 8.16
CA GLU A 16 -16.34 16.12 8.39
C GLU A 16 -16.62 15.28 7.13
N ARG A 17 -16.74 15.94 5.97
CA ARG A 17 -16.91 15.26 4.68
C ARG A 17 -15.70 14.41 4.31
N MET A 18 -14.49 14.95 4.49
CA MET A 18 -13.24 14.23 4.20
C MET A 18 -13.06 13.05 5.17
N LYS A 19 -13.23 13.28 6.47
CA LYS A 19 -13.16 12.21 7.49
C LYS A 19 -14.13 11.08 7.17
N ARG A 20 -15.39 11.42 6.84
CA ARG A 20 -16.40 10.42 6.45
C ARG A 20 -16.01 9.66 5.18
N ALA A 21 -15.55 10.34 4.14
CA ALA A 21 -15.14 9.70 2.89
C ALA A 21 -13.99 8.71 3.11
N LEU A 22 -12.99 9.10 3.91
CA LEU A 22 -11.87 8.25 4.29
C LEU A 22 -12.32 7.01 5.08
N ILE A 23 -13.21 7.17 6.08
CA ILE A 23 -13.77 6.04 6.84
C ILE A 23 -14.55 5.09 5.92
N LEU A 24 -15.40 5.62 5.04
CA LEU A 24 -16.20 4.81 4.12
C LEU A 24 -15.30 3.99 3.18
N ASN A 25 -14.24 4.61 2.65
CA ASN A 25 -13.26 3.92 1.80
C ASN A 25 -12.50 2.83 2.57
N ALA A 26 -12.15 3.05 3.85
CA ALA A 26 -11.54 2.03 4.70
C ALA A 26 -12.48 0.83 4.97
N VAL A 27 -13.79 1.07 5.10
CA VAL A 27 -14.79 0.01 5.30
C VAL A 27 -15.04 -0.77 4.00
N SER A 28 -15.16 -0.07 2.87
CA SER A 28 -15.44 -0.68 1.58
C SER A 28 -14.61 -0.03 0.47
N PRO A 29 -13.44 -0.62 0.12
CA PRO A 29 -12.60 -0.12 -0.97
C PRO A 29 -13.30 -0.13 -2.34
N ARG A 30 -14.39 -0.89 -2.49
CA ARG A 30 -15.20 -0.96 -3.72
C ARG A 30 -15.93 0.34 -4.04
N ILE A 31 -16.04 1.27 -3.09
CA ILE A 31 -16.58 2.62 -3.31
C ILE A 31 -15.70 3.40 -4.31
N GLY A 32 -14.44 2.99 -4.49
CA GLY A 32 -13.46 3.67 -5.33
C GLY A 32 -12.59 4.64 -4.53
N GLY A 33 -11.74 5.38 -5.24
CA GLY A 33 -10.80 6.31 -4.64
C GLY A 33 -11.46 7.56 -4.04
N VAL A 34 -10.80 8.18 -3.06
CA VAL A 34 -11.24 9.44 -2.46
C VAL A 34 -10.44 10.60 -3.05
N LEU A 35 -11.10 11.47 -3.82
CA LEU A 35 -10.50 12.71 -4.30
C LEU A 35 -10.69 13.83 -3.27
N ILE A 36 -9.58 14.33 -2.71
CA ILE A 36 -9.60 15.38 -1.69
C ILE A 36 -9.12 16.70 -2.32
N ARG A 37 -10.05 17.64 -2.54
CA ARG A 37 -9.74 19.00 -3.00
C ARG A 37 -9.55 19.95 -1.83
N GLY A 38 -8.54 20.80 -1.90
CA GLY A 38 -8.28 21.86 -0.93
C GLY A 38 -6.92 22.49 -1.10
N GLU A 39 -6.70 23.65 -0.50
CA GLU A 39 -5.42 24.38 -0.56
C GLU A 39 -4.28 23.65 0.15
N ARG A 40 -3.04 24.05 -0.11
CA ARG A 40 -1.88 23.56 0.65
C ARG A 40 -2.05 23.94 2.12
N GLY A 41 -1.68 23.03 3.03
CA GLY A 41 -1.81 23.26 4.48
C GLY A 41 -3.17 22.89 5.08
N THR A 42 -4.11 22.36 4.29
CA THR A 42 -5.44 21.89 4.78
C THR A 42 -5.42 20.51 5.46
N ALA A 43 -4.25 19.99 5.85
CA ALA A 43 -4.09 18.72 6.56
C ALA A 43 -4.61 17.45 5.82
N LYS A 44 -4.72 17.48 4.48
CA LYS A 44 -5.16 16.33 3.65
C LYS A 44 -4.31 15.07 3.88
N SER A 45 -2.99 15.19 3.71
CA SER A 45 -2.04 14.09 3.93
C SER A 45 -1.95 13.68 5.40
N THR A 46 -2.11 14.63 6.33
CA THR A 46 -2.21 14.35 7.77
C THR A 46 -3.40 13.44 8.07
N ALA A 47 -4.57 13.72 7.50
CA ALA A 47 -5.76 12.91 7.70
C ALA A 47 -5.65 11.51 7.12
N ALA A 48 -5.11 11.39 5.90
CA ALA A 48 -4.90 10.08 5.27
C ALA A 48 -3.92 9.22 6.09
N ARG A 49 -2.80 9.80 6.54
CA ARG A 49 -1.81 9.10 7.38
C ARG A 49 -2.35 8.76 8.77
N ALA A 50 -3.16 9.66 9.35
CA ALA A 50 -3.83 9.43 10.62
C ALA A 50 -4.83 8.28 10.55
N LEU A 51 -5.61 8.17 9.46
CA LEU A 51 -6.50 7.03 9.25
C LEU A 51 -5.71 5.73 9.12
N ALA A 52 -4.63 5.72 8.33
CA ALA A 52 -3.83 4.50 8.13
C ALA A 52 -3.24 3.95 9.44
N ALA A 53 -2.90 4.83 10.39
CA ALA A 53 -2.44 4.43 11.71
C ALA A 53 -3.53 3.79 12.60
N LEU A 54 -4.81 4.00 12.29
CA LEU A 54 -5.94 3.38 12.98
C LEU A 54 -6.34 2.03 12.38
N LEU A 55 -5.87 1.71 11.18
CA LEU A 55 -6.19 0.45 10.55
C LEU A 55 -5.52 -0.71 11.29
N PRO A 56 -6.19 -1.87 11.36
CA PRO A 56 -5.64 -3.03 12.02
C PRO A 56 -4.35 -3.48 11.34
N ASP A 57 -3.52 -4.17 12.10
CA ASP A 57 -2.41 -4.92 11.52
C ASP A 57 -2.99 -6.06 10.68
N ILE A 58 -2.28 -6.43 9.61
CA ILE A 58 -2.69 -7.44 8.64
C ILE A 58 -1.74 -8.63 8.67
N GLU A 59 -2.29 -9.83 8.53
CA GLU A 59 -1.52 -11.04 8.26
C GLU A 59 -1.06 -11.03 6.81
N VAL A 60 0.22 -11.32 6.60
CA VAL A 60 0.81 -11.44 5.27
C VAL A 60 1.72 -12.66 5.21
N VAL A 61 1.89 -13.20 4.00
CA VAL A 61 2.89 -14.23 3.74
C VAL A 61 4.29 -13.66 4.01
N SER A 62 5.08 -14.36 4.82
CA SER A 62 6.46 -13.99 5.16
C SER A 62 7.34 -13.92 3.92
N ASP A 63 8.15 -12.87 3.85
CA ASP A 63 9.06 -12.57 2.75
C ASP A 63 8.36 -12.34 1.39
N CYS A 64 7.04 -12.15 1.38
CA CYS A 64 6.31 -11.78 0.17
C CYS A 64 6.47 -10.29 -0.14
N ARG A 65 6.99 -9.99 -1.34
CA ARG A 65 7.17 -8.62 -1.85
C ARG A 65 5.87 -7.82 -2.00
N PHE A 66 4.74 -8.50 -2.13
CA PHE A 66 3.42 -7.88 -2.29
C PHE A 66 2.56 -7.92 -1.01
N GLY A 67 3.01 -8.61 0.04
CA GLY A 67 2.20 -8.83 1.24
C GLY A 67 0.88 -9.57 0.98
N CYS A 68 0.94 -10.68 0.21
CA CYS A 68 -0.22 -11.53 -0.08
C CYS A 68 -0.94 -11.97 1.19
N ASP A 69 -2.27 -12.08 1.11
CA ASP A 69 -3.11 -12.57 2.20
C ASP A 69 -3.00 -14.11 2.31
N PRO A 70 -2.49 -14.66 3.43
CA PRO A 70 -2.39 -16.11 3.62
C PRO A 70 -3.75 -16.81 3.52
N ASN A 71 -4.84 -16.11 3.80
CA ASN A 71 -6.20 -16.65 3.79
C ASN A 71 -6.88 -16.53 2.41
N ARG A 72 -6.22 -15.97 1.39
CA ARG A 72 -6.75 -15.85 0.03
C ARG A 72 -5.78 -16.37 -1.04
N PRO A 73 -5.66 -17.70 -1.21
CA PRO A 73 -4.81 -18.32 -2.21
C PRO A 73 -5.10 -17.90 -3.66
N ASP A 74 -6.35 -17.51 -3.95
CA ASP A 74 -6.79 -16.97 -5.23
C ASP A 74 -6.09 -15.66 -5.61
N GLN A 75 -5.53 -14.93 -4.64
CA GLN A 75 -4.88 -13.61 -4.83
C GLN A 75 -3.37 -13.67 -4.60
N TRP A 76 -2.81 -14.87 -4.47
CA TRP A 76 -1.38 -15.02 -4.30
C TRP A 76 -0.61 -14.64 -5.55
N CYS A 77 0.53 -13.97 -5.36
CA CYS A 77 1.50 -13.80 -6.42
C CYS A 77 2.11 -15.16 -6.80
N ASP A 78 2.77 -15.20 -7.96
CA ASP A 78 3.34 -16.45 -8.47
C ASP A 78 4.39 -17.04 -7.52
N ASP A 79 5.19 -16.19 -6.86
CA ASP A 79 6.19 -16.62 -5.87
C ASP A 79 5.56 -17.32 -4.66
N CYS A 80 4.48 -16.76 -4.10
CA CYS A 80 3.77 -17.40 -2.99
C CYS A 80 3.11 -18.71 -3.42
N ARG A 81 2.58 -18.79 -4.65
CA ARG A 81 2.00 -20.03 -5.18
C ARG A 81 3.05 -21.13 -5.34
N ILE A 82 4.23 -20.80 -5.86
CA ILE A 82 5.35 -21.73 -6.03
C ILE A 82 5.85 -22.20 -4.65
N ARG A 83 6.16 -21.26 -3.75
CA ARG A 83 6.64 -21.58 -2.40
C ARG A 83 5.64 -22.43 -1.60
N HIS A 84 4.35 -22.24 -1.81
CA HIS A 84 3.31 -23.07 -1.19
C HIS A 84 3.29 -24.50 -1.74
N ALA A 85 3.62 -24.70 -3.01
CA ALA A 85 3.73 -26.04 -3.58
C ALA A 85 4.91 -26.82 -2.97
N ASP A 86 5.99 -26.12 -2.60
CA ASP A 86 7.18 -26.70 -1.98
C ASP A 86 7.06 -26.87 -0.45
N GLY A 87 6.08 -26.22 0.19
CA GLY A 87 5.86 -26.35 1.64
C GLY A 87 4.92 -25.30 2.23
N ALA A 88 4.83 -25.27 3.56
CA ALA A 88 4.01 -24.28 4.26
C ALA A 88 4.61 -22.88 4.15
N LEU A 89 3.76 -21.88 3.88
CA LEU A 89 4.15 -20.48 3.90
C LEU A 89 4.22 -19.97 5.34
N GLY A 90 5.31 -19.29 5.69
CA GLY A 90 5.37 -18.51 6.93
C GLY A 90 4.36 -17.36 6.90
N ILE A 91 3.80 -17.03 8.06
CA ILE A 91 2.89 -15.89 8.23
C ILE A 91 3.54 -14.89 9.17
N THR A 92 3.44 -13.61 8.84
CA THR A 92 3.86 -12.51 9.71
C THR A 92 2.77 -11.45 9.79
N ILE A 93 2.77 -10.70 10.88
CA ILE A 93 1.84 -9.59 11.09
C ILE A 93 2.59 -8.30 10.81
N ARG A 94 2.01 -7.43 9.99
CA ARG A 94 2.54 -6.08 9.72
C ARG A 94 1.47 -5.03 9.80
N ARG A 95 1.88 -3.78 10.06
CA ARG A 95 1.02 -2.60 9.97
C ARG A 95 0.48 -2.45 8.56
N THR A 96 -0.75 -1.97 8.45
CA THR A 96 -1.33 -1.60 7.16
C THR A 96 -0.42 -0.59 6.45
N PRO A 97 0.04 -0.87 5.21
CA PRO A 97 0.99 0.02 4.54
C PRO A 97 0.32 1.34 4.16
N PHE A 98 1.05 2.44 4.37
CA PHE A 98 0.71 3.76 3.87
C PHE A 98 1.84 4.23 2.96
N VAL A 99 1.55 4.37 1.68
CA VAL A 99 2.55 4.64 0.66
C VAL A 99 2.21 5.94 -0.06
N ASP A 100 3.16 6.87 -0.07
CA ASP A 100 3.05 8.12 -0.81
C ASP A 100 3.56 7.91 -2.25
N LEU A 101 2.74 8.20 -3.25
CA LEU A 101 3.11 8.23 -4.66
C LEU A 101 3.56 9.64 -5.04
N PRO A 102 4.84 9.85 -5.38
CA PRO A 102 5.29 11.16 -5.81
C PRO A 102 4.76 11.49 -7.21
N VAL A 103 4.46 12.77 -7.43
CA VAL A 103 4.00 13.31 -8.73
C VAL A 103 5.00 13.00 -9.86
N SER A 104 6.30 12.96 -9.52
CA SER A 104 7.40 12.68 -10.45
C SER A 104 7.72 11.19 -10.60
N ALA A 105 6.85 10.29 -10.13
CA ALA A 105 7.05 8.85 -10.32
C ALA A 105 6.98 8.49 -11.81
N THR A 106 8.04 7.87 -12.33
CA THR A 106 8.00 7.21 -13.64
C THR A 106 7.09 5.98 -13.57
N GLU A 107 6.48 5.59 -14.69
CA GLU A 107 5.64 4.39 -14.78
C GLU A 107 6.34 3.17 -14.17
N ASP A 108 7.58 2.94 -14.58
CA ASP A 108 8.51 1.94 -14.03
C ASP A 108 8.59 1.91 -12.50
N ARG A 109 8.61 3.08 -11.83
CA ARG A 109 8.59 3.13 -10.37
C ARG A 109 7.21 2.82 -9.80
N VAL A 110 6.14 3.13 -10.52
CA VAL A 110 4.76 2.88 -10.08
C VAL A 110 4.41 1.39 -10.20
N VAL A 111 4.56 0.83 -11.40
CA VAL A 111 4.16 -0.56 -11.69
C VAL A 111 5.27 -1.57 -11.36
N GLY A 112 6.53 -1.14 -11.41
CA GLY A 112 7.71 -1.99 -11.26
C GLY A 112 8.42 -2.19 -12.60
N THR A 113 9.66 -2.65 -12.54
CA THR A 113 10.50 -2.87 -13.72
C THR A 113 10.88 -4.34 -13.86
N LEU A 114 11.13 -4.75 -15.11
CA LEU A 114 11.74 -6.04 -15.40
C LEU A 114 13.19 -5.79 -15.83
N ASP A 115 14.14 -6.35 -15.10
CA ASP A 115 15.56 -6.27 -15.46
C ASP A 115 15.85 -7.29 -16.56
N ILE A 116 15.80 -6.80 -17.81
CA ILE A 116 16.02 -7.61 -19.02
C ILE A 116 17.48 -8.06 -19.11
N GLU A 117 18.43 -7.24 -18.66
CA GLU A 117 19.86 -7.58 -18.73
C GLU A 117 20.18 -8.78 -17.85
N LYS A 118 19.70 -8.79 -16.60
CA LYS A 118 19.82 -9.97 -15.74
C LYS A 118 19.06 -11.16 -16.30
N ALA A 119 17.86 -10.96 -16.84
CA ALA A 119 17.08 -12.05 -17.44
C ALA A 119 17.81 -12.73 -18.62
N ILE A 120 18.59 -11.98 -19.40
CA ILE A 120 19.38 -12.51 -20.51
C ILE A 120 20.66 -13.20 -20.00
N GLN A 121 21.33 -12.65 -18.99
CA GLN A 121 22.61 -13.17 -18.49
C GLN A 121 22.47 -14.39 -17.58
N THR A 122 21.50 -14.40 -16.67
CA THR A 122 21.32 -15.49 -15.70
C THR A 122 20.16 -16.42 -16.07
N GLY A 123 19.31 -16.05 -17.04
CA GLY A 123 18.08 -16.76 -17.35
C GLY A 123 16.96 -16.57 -16.32
N GLU A 124 17.21 -15.79 -15.26
CA GLU A 124 16.26 -15.56 -14.18
C GLU A 124 15.50 -14.25 -14.39
N LYS A 125 14.17 -14.31 -14.42
CA LYS A 125 13.31 -13.12 -14.53
C LYS A 125 13.37 -12.32 -13.23
N HIS A 126 14.16 -11.25 -13.22
CA HIS A 126 14.25 -10.37 -12.06
C HIS A 126 13.28 -9.19 -12.22
N PHE A 127 12.15 -9.27 -11.51
CA PHE A 127 11.16 -8.19 -11.43
C PHE A 127 11.38 -7.37 -10.16
N GLU A 128 11.52 -6.05 -10.29
CA GLU A 128 11.58 -5.13 -9.16
C GLU A 128 10.19 -4.54 -8.90
N PRO A 129 9.58 -4.79 -7.72
CA PRO A 129 8.23 -4.33 -7.42
C PRO A 129 8.17 -2.80 -7.31
N GLY A 130 7.17 -2.20 -7.96
CA GLY A 130 6.91 -0.76 -7.87
C GLY A 130 6.19 -0.33 -6.58
N VAL A 131 5.84 0.95 -6.54
CA VAL A 131 5.09 1.58 -5.44
C VAL A 131 3.74 0.89 -5.19
N LEU A 132 3.06 0.44 -6.26
CA LEU A 132 1.77 -0.26 -6.13
C LEU A 132 1.89 -1.58 -5.38
N ALA A 133 2.98 -2.32 -5.58
CA ALA A 133 3.22 -3.56 -4.86
C ALA A 133 3.39 -3.32 -3.35
N SER A 134 4.07 -2.23 -2.98
CA SER A 134 4.24 -1.82 -1.58
C SER A 134 2.93 -1.34 -0.94
N ALA A 135 2.02 -0.76 -1.73
CA ALA A 135 0.73 -0.27 -1.27
C ALA A 135 -0.36 -1.37 -1.18
N ASN A 136 -0.07 -2.59 -1.64
CA ASN A 136 -1.04 -3.66 -1.67
C ASN A 136 -1.62 -3.95 -0.27
N ARG A 137 -2.96 -4.10 -0.22
CA ARG A 137 -3.75 -4.25 1.01
C ARG A 137 -3.54 -3.12 2.03
N GLY A 138 -3.20 -1.91 1.56
CA GLY A 138 -3.17 -0.70 2.38
C GLY A 138 -3.64 0.53 1.63
N LEU A 139 -2.98 1.67 1.87
CA LEU A 139 -3.36 2.97 1.34
C LEU A 139 -2.27 3.54 0.44
N LEU A 140 -2.69 3.97 -0.74
CA LEU A 140 -1.89 4.77 -1.67
C LEU A 140 -2.36 6.22 -1.61
N TYR A 141 -1.49 7.12 -1.18
CA TYR A 141 -1.75 8.56 -1.20
C TYR A 141 -1.05 9.18 -2.40
N VAL A 142 -1.76 9.99 -3.18
CA VAL A 142 -1.20 10.73 -4.31
C VAL A 142 -1.41 12.21 -4.03
N ASP A 143 -0.31 12.97 -3.97
CA ASP A 143 -0.39 14.43 -3.84
C ASP A 143 -0.51 15.08 -5.24
N GLU A 144 -1.13 16.25 -5.32
CA GLU A 144 -1.17 17.08 -6.54
C GLU A 144 -1.69 16.37 -7.83
N VAL A 145 -2.82 15.66 -7.72
CA VAL A 145 -3.52 15.06 -8.87
C VAL A 145 -4.31 16.14 -9.62
N ASN A 146 -3.65 16.92 -10.48
CA ASN A 146 -4.26 17.92 -11.35
C ASN A 146 -3.86 17.72 -12.80
#